data_AF-A0A4W5L770-F1
#
_entry.id   AF-A0A4W5L770-F1
#
_cell.length_a   1.000
_cell.length_b   1.000
_cell.length_c   1.000
_cell.angle_alpha   90.00
_cell.angle_beta   90.00
_cell.angle_gamma   90.00
#
_symmetry.space_group_name_H-M   'P 1'
#
loop_
_entity.id
_entity.type
_entity.pdbx_description
1 polymer ?
#
loop_
_entity_poly.entity_id
_entity_poly.type
_entity_poly.pdbx_seq_one_letter_code
_entity_poly.pdbx_strand_id
1 'polypeptide(L)'
;MRDIRDSAIFEGLEGVKRLSLDVHASHEGLYGTIGKMISVYVVHGGVGPHFFSERLFAAVCGKPAPPLSLEEVSHTTLRAHLENIKKAEDLSEVKNKLEELVDWLSLLGLKRIIVKTMEDRDGVVELVAQQFVQGSIKVSLEQFKYGLNSLGLLEALGNHPDSF
;
A
#
# COMPACT_ATOMS: atom_id res chain seq x y z
N MET A 1 -16.22 -11.90 9.92
CA MET A 1 -15.30 -10.74 9.97
C MET A 1 -13.93 -11.09 10.53
N ARG A 2 -13.83 -11.74 11.71
CA ARG A 2 -12.52 -12.21 12.25
C ARG A 2 -11.73 -13.06 11.24
N ASP A 3 -12.34 -14.08 10.65
CA ASP A 3 -11.65 -14.93 9.67
C ASP A 3 -11.19 -14.17 8.41
N ILE A 4 -11.92 -13.11 8.03
CA ILE A 4 -11.52 -12.23 6.93
C ILE A 4 -10.28 -11.42 7.32
N ARG A 5 -10.30 -10.79 8.50
CA ARG A 5 -9.19 -10.00 9.05
C ARG A 5 -7.90 -10.83 9.17
N ASP A 6 -8.04 -12.09 9.59
CA ASP A 6 -6.93 -13.00 9.90
C ASP A 6 -6.53 -13.87 8.69
N SER A 7 -7.17 -13.67 7.53
CA SER A 7 -6.81 -14.35 6.29
C SER A 7 -5.49 -13.84 5.70
N ALA A 8 -4.90 -14.63 4.79
CA ALA A 8 -3.69 -14.28 4.07
C ALA A 8 -3.84 -13.06 3.14
N ILE A 9 -5.07 -12.58 2.90
CA ILE A 9 -5.38 -11.40 2.08
C ILE A 9 -4.96 -10.09 2.74
N PHE A 10 -4.80 -10.10 4.07
CA PHE A 10 -4.37 -8.95 4.84
C PHE A 10 -3.10 -9.23 5.61
N GLU A 11 -2.16 -8.28 5.57
CA GLU A 11 -0.92 -8.31 6.33
C GLU A 11 -0.79 -7.07 7.23
N GLY A 12 0.16 -7.09 8.16
CA GLY A 12 0.34 -6.05 9.17
C GLY A 12 -0.31 -6.39 10.52
N LEU A 13 -0.09 -5.50 11.49
CA LEU A 13 -0.65 -5.60 12.84
C LEU A 13 -2.14 -5.28 12.84
N GLU A 14 -2.81 -5.58 13.95
CA GLU A 14 -4.20 -5.20 14.16
C GLU A 14 -4.37 -3.67 14.14
N GLY A 15 -5.46 -3.19 13.50
CA GLY A 15 -5.72 -1.76 13.31
C GLY A 15 -4.90 -1.09 12.20
N VAL A 16 -3.91 -1.78 11.62
CA VAL A 16 -3.07 -1.26 10.53
C VAL A 16 -2.92 -2.26 9.39
N LYS A 17 -3.96 -3.08 9.16
CA LYS A 17 -3.92 -4.07 8.08
C LYS A 17 -3.87 -3.39 6.71
N ARG A 18 -3.10 -3.98 5.82
CA ARG A 18 -3.02 -3.64 4.40
C ARG A 18 -3.26 -4.89 3.56
N LEU A 19 -3.60 -4.71 2.29
CA LEU A 19 -3.68 -5.85 1.37
C LEU A 19 -2.29 -6.45 1.23
N SER A 20 -2.20 -7.78 1.32
CA SER A 20 -0.97 -8.50 1.09
C SER A 20 -0.61 -8.50 -0.40
N LEU A 21 0.68 -8.70 -0.69
CA LEU A 21 1.14 -8.98 -2.05
C LEU A 21 1.11 -10.50 -2.26
N ASP A 22 0.00 -10.99 -2.81
CA ASP A 22 -0.16 -12.40 -3.20
C ASP A 22 -0.69 -12.51 -4.64
N VAL A 23 0.19 -12.99 -5.53
CA VAL A 23 -0.10 -13.19 -6.95
C VAL A 23 -1.10 -14.32 -7.18
N HIS A 24 -1.05 -15.37 -6.37
CA HIS A 24 -1.99 -16.49 -6.46
C HIS A 24 -3.39 -16.03 -6.07
N ALA A 25 -3.50 -15.32 -4.94
CA ALA A 25 -4.77 -14.72 -4.51
C ALA A 25 -5.33 -13.73 -5.55
N SER A 26 -4.45 -13.00 -6.24
CA SER A 26 -4.85 -12.09 -7.33
C SER A 26 -5.39 -12.87 -8.53
N HIS A 27 -4.71 -13.94 -8.93
CA HIS A 27 -5.11 -14.78 -10.05
C HIS A 27 -6.45 -15.49 -9.80
N GLU A 28 -6.69 -15.97 -8.58
CA GLU A 28 -7.95 -16.59 -8.16
C GLU A 28 -9.07 -15.58 -7.88
N GLY A 29 -8.80 -14.28 -7.92
CA GLY A 29 -9.77 -13.22 -7.65
C GLY A 29 -10.23 -13.17 -6.19
N LEU A 30 -9.38 -13.63 -5.25
CA LEU A 30 -9.73 -13.69 -3.82
C LEU A 30 -9.95 -12.31 -3.22
N TYR A 31 -9.21 -11.29 -3.63
CA TYR A 31 -9.43 -9.91 -3.18
C TYR A 31 -10.84 -9.43 -3.50
N GLY A 32 -11.32 -9.71 -4.72
CA GLY A 32 -12.70 -9.40 -5.11
C GLY A 32 -13.72 -10.21 -4.32
N THR A 33 -13.44 -11.48 -4.06
CA THR A 33 -14.30 -12.34 -3.23
C THR A 33 -14.42 -11.80 -1.80
N ILE A 34 -13.31 -11.43 -1.17
CA ILE A 34 -13.30 -10.84 0.18
C ILE A 34 -14.02 -9.49 0.20
N GLY A 35 -13.81 -8.64 -0.82
CA GLY A 35 -14.55 -7.39 -0.97
C GLY A 35 -16.07 -7.62 -1.02
N LYS A 36 -16.53 -8.64 -1.76
CA LYS A 36 -17.95 -9.03 -1.81
C LYS A 36 -18.45 -9.52 -0.45
N MET A 37 -17.68 -10.36 0.23
CA MET A 37 -18.05 -10.86 1.56
C MET A 37 -18.23 -9.72 2.57
N ILE A 38 -17.31 -8.74 2.57
CA ILE A 38 -17.44 -7.53 3.40
C ILE A 38 -18.67 -6.72 2.98
N SER A 39 -18.88 -6.52 1.68
CA SER A 39 -20.05 -5.80 1.14
C SER A 39 -21.37 -6.41 1.63
N VAL A 40 -21.53 -7.73 1.49
CA VAL A 40 -22.71 -8.47 1.97
C VAL A 40 -22.87 -8.31 3.48
N TYR A 41 -21.80 -8.51 4.24
CA TYR A 41 -21.85 -8.44 5.70
C TYR A 41 -22.32 -7.07 6.20
N VAL A 42 -21.73 -5.99 5.68
CA VAL A 42 -22.02 -4.63 6.14
C VAL A 42 -23.41 -4.17 5.70
N VAL A 43 -23.81 -4.43 4.45
CA VAL A 43 -25.13 -4.02 3.93
C VAL A 43 -26.28 -4.69 4.70
N HIS A 44 -26.07 -5.89 5.26
CA HIS A 44 -27.07 -6.59 6.07
C HIS A 44 -26.99 -6.25 7.57
N GLY A 45 -26.35 -5.14 7.95
CA GLY A 45 -26.30 -4.66 9.33
C GLY A 45 -25.10 -5.17 10.14
N GLY A 46 -24.13 -5.81 9.50
CA GLY A 46 -22.84 -6.12 10.11
C GLY A 46 -21.98 -4.87 10.32
N VAL A 47 -21.06 -4.95 11.27
CA VAL A 47 -20.13 -3.85 11.59
C VAL A 47 -19.00 -3.77 10.55
N GLY A 48 -18.63 -2.56 10.14
CA GLY A 48 -17.55 -2.32 9.17
C GLY A 48 -16.20 -2.92 9.59
N PRO A 49 -15.28 -3.11 8.62
CA PRO A 49 -13.92 -3.58 8.92
C PRO A 49 -13.08 -2.47 9.57
N HIS A 50 -13.09 -2.38 10.91
CA HIS A 50 -12.27 -1.42 11.66
C HIS A 50 -10.78 -1.81 11.81
N PHE A 51 -10.26 -2.65 10.93
CA PHE A 51 -8.89 -3.15 10.99
C PHE A 51 -8.00 -2.64 9.85
N PHE A 52 -8.56 -1.91 8.88
CA PHE A 52 -7.78 -1.33 7.79
C PHE A 52 -6.84 -0.24 8.31
N SER A 53 -5.63 -0.21 7.77
CA SER A 53 -4.75 0.95 7.88
C SER A 53 -5.43 2.19 7.27
N GLU A 54 -5.07 3.35 7.79
CA GLU A 54 -5.54 4.64 7.26
C GLU A 54 -5.27 4.78 5.76
N ARG A 55 -4.10 4.32 5.27
CA ARG A 55 -3.76 4.32 3.85
C ARG A 55 -4.69 3.43 3.02
N LEU A 56 -4.95 2.21 3.47
CA LEU A 56 -5.86 1.30 2.75
C LEU A 56 -7.27 1.89 2.71
N PHE A 57 -7.75 2.42 3.84
CA PHE A 57 -9.06 3.06 3.92
C PHE A 57 -9.16 4.28 2.99
N ALA A 58 -8.13 5.14 2.98
CA ALA A 58 -8.05 6.27 2.06
C ALA A 58 -8.09 5.82 0.60
N ALA A 59 -7.33 4.79 0.23
CA ALA A 59 -7.28 4.25 -1.12
C ALA A 59 -8.63 3.64 -1.58
N VAL A 60 -9.34 2.96 -0.68
CA VAL A 60 -10.70 2.47 -0.90
C VAL A 60 -11.65 3.64 -1.15
N CYS A 61 -11.65 4.64 -0.26
CA CYS A 61 -12.54 5.81 -0.34
C CYS A 61 -12.18 6.81 -1.44
N GLY A 62 -11.04 6.65 -2.13
CA GLY A 62 -10.56 7.63 -3.11
C GLY A 62 -10.07 8.93 -2.47
N LYS A 63 -9.65 8.89 -1.21
CA LYS A 63 -9.09 10.03 -0.47
C LYS A 63 -7.57 10.12 -0.65
N PRO A 64 -6.98 11.31 -0.42
CA PRO A 64 -5.53 11.46 -0.31
C PRO A 64 -4.98 10.50 0.75
N ALA A 65 -3.90 9.82 0.43
CA ALA A 65 -3.25 8.92 1.35
C ALA A 65 -2.35 9.70 2.34
N PRO A 66 -2.18 9.24 3.59
CA PRO A 66 -1.30 9.90 4.56
C PRO A 66 0.17 9.86 4.09
N PRO A 67 1.08 10.64 4.70
CA PRO A 67 2.52 10.52 4.44
C PRO A 67 3.01 9.07 4.60
N LEU A 68 3.89 8.63 3.70
CA LEU A 68 4.36 7.24 3.69
C LEU A 68 5.41 7.00 4.79
N SER A 69 5.19 5.98 5.61
CA SER A 69 6.24 5.44 6.49
C SER A 69 7.03 4.35 5.77
N LEU A 70 8.37 4.34 5.96
CA LEU A 70 9.21 3.25 5.43
C LEU A 70 8.83 1.87 6.02
N GLU A 71 8.15 1.84 7.17
CA GLU A 71 7.61 0.62 7.76
C GLU A 71 6.53 -0.05 6.88
N GLU A 72 5.93 0.71 5.97
CA GLU A 72 4.93 0.22 5.01
C GLU A 72 5.57 -0.52 3.83
N VAL A 73 6.87 -0.35 3.58
CA VAL A 73 7.62 -1.07 2.54
C VAL A 73 7.84 -2.51 2.99
N SER A 74 6.99 -3.45 2.57
CA SER A 74 7.03 -4.85 3.03
C SER A 74 8.36 -5.57 2.74
N HIS A 75 9.06 -5.19 1.67
CA HIS A 75 10.34 -5.79 1.31
C HIS A 75 11.48 -5.27 2.20
N THR A 76 11.98 -6.12 3.09
CA THR A 76 12.99 -5.76 4.11
C THR A 76 14.29 -5.24 3.51
N THR A 77 14.82 -5.87 2.45
CA THR A 77 16.06 -5.41 1.80
C THR A 77 15.90 -4.02 1.18
N LEU A 78 14.83 -3.79 0.41
CA LEU A 78 14.51 -2.47 -0.14
C LEU A 78 14.37 -1.43 0.97
N ARG A 79 13.64 -1.74 2.04
CA ARG A 79 13.50 -0.85 3.20
C ARG A 79 14.84 -0.48 3.80
N ALA A 80 15.73 -1.46 4.00
CA ALA A 80 17.06 -1.22 4.54
C ALA A 80 17.91 -0.31 3.64
N HIS A 81 17.86 -0.48 2.30
CA HIS A 81 18.53 0.43 1.38
C HIS A 81 17.97 1.86 1.48
N LEU A 82 16.65 2.01 1.55
CA LEU A 82 15.99 3.32 1.68
C LEU A 82 16.35 4.02 3.00
N GLU A 83 16.39 3.28 4.10
CA GLU A 83 16.86 3.80 5.39
C GLU A 83 18.34 4.20 5.32
N ASN A 84 19.18 3.42 4.65
CA ASN A 84 20.59 3.75 4.47
C ASN A 84 20.76 5.02 3.64
N ILE A 85 20.00 5.19 2.54
CA ILE A 85 20.02 6.43 1.75
C ILE A 85 19.60 7.61 2.62
N LYS A 86 18.52 7.48 3.39
CA LYS A 86 18.03 8.53 4.30
C LYS A 86 19.06 8.94 5.37
N LYS A 87 19.92 8.02 5.81
CA LYS A 87 21.01 8.28 6.78
C LYS A 87 22.26 8.88 6.16
N ALA A 88 22.37 8.96 4.83
CA ALA A 88 23.56 9.49 4.19
C ALA A 88 23.76 10.98 4.54
N GLU A 89 25.00 11.36 4.83
CA GLU A 89 25.35 12.69 5.34
C GLU A 89 25.75 13.67 4.22
N ASP A 90 26.14 13.14 3.06
CA ASP A 90 26.55 13.94 1.91
C ASP A 90 26.10 13.36 0.55
N LEU A 91 26.21 14.17 -0.49
CA LEU A 91 25.77 13.83 -1.86
C LEU A 91 26.59 12.69 -2.49
N SER A 92 27.85 12.51 -2.10
CA SER A 92 28.68 11.42 -2.62
C SER A 92 28.16 10.09 -2.07
N GLU A 93 27.86 10.04 -0.78
CA GLU A 93 27.30 8.87 -0.13
C GLU A 93 25.90 8.53 -0.67
N VAL A 94 25.05 9.54 -0.90
CA VAL A 94 23.74 9.33 -1.53
C VAL A 94 23.88 8.70 -2.92
N LYS A 95 24.80 9.20 -3.75
CA LYS A 95 25.03 8.65 -5.10
C LYS A 95 25.49 7.19 -5.06
N ASN A 96 26.47 6.87 -4.21
CA ASN A 96 26.96 5.49 -4.06
C ASN A 96 25.82 4.54 -3.64
N LYS A 97 24.99 4.94 -2.66
CA LYS A 97 23.85 4.14 -2.20
C LYS A 97 22.74 4.02 -3.25
N LEU A 98 22.59 5.01 -4.13
CA LEU A 98 21.66 4.92 -5.26
C LEU A 98 22.17 3.99 -6.37
N GLU A 99 23.49 3.91 -6.57
CA GLU A 99 24.09 2.91 -7.47
C GLU A 99 23.83 1.49 -6.97
N GLU A 100 23.91 1.24 -5.65
CA GLU A 100 23.51 -0.04 -5.05
C GLU A 100 22.01 -0.35 -5.22
N LEU A 101 21.17 0.67 -5.39
CA LEU A 101 19.72 0.54 -5.57
C LEU A 101 19.30 0.41 -7.05
N VAL A 102 20.24 0.40 -8.01
CA VAL A 102 19.94 0.52 -9.45
C VAL A 102 18.95 -0.53 -9.97
N ASP A 103 19.02 -1.76 -9.47
CA ASP A 103 18.12 -2.85 -9.87
C ASP A 103 16.68 -2.58 -9.40
N TRP A 104 16.52 -2.06 -8.19
CA TRP A 104 15.22 -1.64 -7.66
C TRP A 104 14.63 -0.47 -8.44
N LEU A 105 15.46 0.54 -8.73
CA LEU A 105 15.04 1.68 -9.54
C LEU A 105 14.57 1.22 -10.93
N SER A 106 15.29 0.27 -11.53
CA SER A 106 14.95 -0.31 -12.83
C SER A 106 13.65 -1.12 -12.76
N LEU A 107 13.48 -1.97 -11.74
CA LEU A 107 12.28 -2.77 -11.50
C LEU A 107 11.04 -1.91 -11.30
N LEU A 108 11.17 -0.79 -10.58
CA LEU A 108 10.09 0.16 -10.32
C LEU A 108 9.86 1.14 -11.47
N GLY A 109 10.62 1.04 -12.57
CA GLY A 109 10.50 1.94 -13.72
C GLY A 109 11.00 3.37 -13.45
N LEU A 110 11.70 3.59 -12.34
CA LEU A 110 12.26 4.86 -11.93
C LEU A 110 13.57 5.13 -12.68
N LYS A 111 13.44 5.56 -13.93
CA LYS A 111 14.57 5.94 -14.78
C LYS A 111 14.91 7.41 -14.57
N ARG A 112 16.21 7.74 -14.56
CA ARG A 112 16.73 9.12 -14.52
C ARG A 112 16.50 9.84 -13.19
N ILE A 113 16.74 9.16 -12.08
CA ILE A 113 16.85 9.84 -10.79
C ILE A 113 18.09 10.73 -10.80
N ILE A 114 17.92 12.02 -10.47
CA ILE A 114 18.99 13.00 -10.36
C ILE A 114 18.91 13.61 -8.96
N VAL A 115 19.98 13.47 -8.19
CA VAL A 115 20.12 14.08 -6.86
C VAL A 115 21.18 15.17 -6.94
N LYS A 116 20.77 16.42 -6.70
CA LYS A 116 21.66 17.60 -6.67
C LYS A 116 21.79 18.19 -5.28
N THR A 117 20.82 17.93 -4.41
CA THR A 117 20.69 18.48 -3.06
C THR A 117 20.34 17.37 -2.05
N MET A 118 20.49 17.65 -0.75
CA MET A 118 20.08 16.69 0.28
C MET A 118 18.55 16.63 0.41
N GLU A 119 17.83 17.66 -0.03
CA GLU A 119 16.38 17.65 -0.16
C GLU A 119 15.93 16.66 -1.25
N ASP A 120 16.67 16.57 -2.37
CA ASP A 120 16.39 15.58 -3.42
C ASP A 120 16.51 14.14 -2.91
N ARG A 121 17.42 13.87 -1.95
CA ARG A 121 17.59 12.55 -1.32
C ARG A 121 16.29 12.08 -0.68
N ASP A 122 15.66 12.93 0.12
CA ASP A 122 14.43 12.59 0.84
C ASP A 122 13.27 12.38 -0.14
N GLY A 123 13.19 13.23 -1.18
CA GLY A 123 12.23 13.05 -2.26
C GLY A 123 12.40 11.74 -3.04
N VAL A 124 13.64 11.30 -3.27
CA VAL A 124 13.93 10.01 -3.91
C VAL A 124 13.53 8.84 -3.02
N VAL A 125 13.86 8.89 -1.72
CA VAL A 125 13.47 7.84 -0.77
C VAL A 125 11.96 7.69 -0.72
N GLU A 126 11.24 8.81 -0.63
CA GLU A 126 9.79 8.82 -0.64
C GLU A 126 9.22 8.28 -1.97
N LEU A 127 9.74 8.75 -3.12
CA LEU A 127 9.29 8.31 -4.44
C LEU A 127 9.44 6.79 -4.63
N VAL A 128 10.59 6.23 -4.28
CA VAL A 128 10.86 4.79 -4.42
C VAL A 128 9.92 3.98 -3.52
N ALA A 129 9.78 4.40 -2.26
CA ALA A 129 8.90 3.74 -1.31
C ALA A 129 7.43 3.79 -1.77
N GLN A 130 6.97 4.94 -2.28
CA GLN A 130 5.62 5.11 -2.81
C GLN A 130 5.36 4.23 -4.03
N GLN A 131 6.28 4.21 -5.01
CA GLN A 131 6.15 3.36 -6.19
C GLN A 131 6.09 1.88 -5.82
N PHE A 132 6.93 1.43 -4.90
CA PHE A 132 6.90 0.04 -4.43
C PHE A 132 5.56 -0.30 -3.76
N VAL A 133 5.12 0.51 -2.78
CA VAL A 133 3.90 0.22 -2.01
C VAL A 133 2.67 0.26 -2.90
N GLN A 134 2.52 1.30 -3.74
CA GLN A 134 1.36 1.42 -4.64
C GLN A 134 1.37 0.35 -5.74
N GLY A 135 2.53 0.08 -6.33
CA GLY A 135 2.69 -0.93 -7.38
C GLY A 135 2.35 -2.33 -6.86
N SER A 136 2.78 -2.66 -5.65
CA SER A 136 2.55 -3.99 -5.04
C SER A 136 1.08 -4.29 -4.79
N ILE A 137 0.26 -3.27 -4.49
CA ILE A 137 -1.15 -3.49 -4.13
C ILE A 137 -2.13 -3.10 -5.24
N LYS A 138 -1.66 -2.64 -6.41
CA LYS A 138 -2.54 -2.07 -7.43
C LYS A 138 -3.65 -3.04 -7.87
N VAL A 139 -3.24 -4.25 -8.29
CA VAL A 139 -4.18 -5.28 -8.79
C VAL A 139 -5.10 -5.75 -7.68
N SER A 140 -4.56 -6.02 -6.48
CA SER A 140 -5.34 -6.47 -5.34
C SER A 140 -6.34 -5.41 -4.89
N LEU A 141 -5.95 -4.14 -4.86
CA LEU A 141 -6.83 -3.01 -4.53
C LEU A 141 -7.96 -2.83 -5.56
N GLU A 142 -7.66 -2.93 -6.86
CA GLU A 142 -8.67 -2.84 -7.93
C GLU A 142 -9.72 -3.96 -7.78
N GLN A 143 -9.28 -5.20 -7.59
CA GLN A 143 -10.18 -6.33 -7.34
C GLN A 143 -10.98 -6.16 -6.04
N PHE A 144 -10.31 -5.72 -4.98
CA PHE A 144 -10.94 -5.50 -3.67
C PHE A 144 -12.05 -4.43 -3.76
N LYS A 145 -11.77 -3.29 -4.40
CA LYS A 145 -12.74 -2.23 -4.66
C LYS A 145 -13.90 -2.72 -5.52
N TYR A 146 -13.63 -3.51 -6.56
CA TYR A 146 -14.68 -4.15 -7.35
C TYR A 146 -15.60 -5.02 -6.48
N GLY A 147 -15.04 -5.79 -5.55
CA GLY A 147 -15.81 -6.60 -4.61
C GLY A 147 -16.65 -5.76 -3.65
N LEU A 148 -16.07 -4.71 -3.05
CA LEU A 148 -16.79 -3.77 -2.18
C LEU A 148 -17.95 -3.08 -2.91
N ASN A 149 -17.80 -2.80 -4.21
CA ASN A 149 -18.83 -2.17 -5.00
C ASN A 149 -20.02 -3.08 -5.35
N SER A 150 -19.93 -4.39 -5.08
CA SER A 150 -20.95 -5.36 -5.50
C SER A 150 -22.37 -5.07 -4.99
N LEU A 151 -22.52 -4.42 -3.83
CA LEU A 151 -23.79 -3.93 -3.29
C LEU A 151 -23.74 -2.42 -2.97
N GLY A 152 -22.89 -1.65 -3.66
CA GLY A 152 -22.77 -0.20 -3.48
C GLY A 152 -22.02 0.26 -2.21
N LEU A 153 -21.42 -0.65 -1.43
CA LEU A 153 -20.68 -0.28 -0.22
C LEU A 153 -19.50 0.65 -0.52
N LEU A 154 -18.81 0.47 -1.65
CA LEU A 154 -17.70 1.34 -2.03
C LEU A 154 -18.14 2.81 -2.18
N GLU A 155 -19.28 3.05 -2.82
CA GLU A 155 -19.85 4.39 -2.99
C GLU A 155 -20.28 4.98 -1.64
N ALA A 156 -20.90 4.16 -0.77
CA ALA A 156 -21.27 4.57 0.58
C ALA A 156 -20.06 4.98 1.42
N LEU A 157 -18.96 4.22 1.34
CA LEU A 157 -17.69 4.53 2.02
C LEU A 157 -17.08 5.85 1.52
N GLY A 158 -17.18 6.14 0.22
CA GLY A 158 -16.72 7.40 -0.36
C GLY A 158 -17.53 8.61 0.12
N ASN A 159 -18.86 8.47 0.20
CA ASN A 159 -19.78 9.55 0.56
C ASN A 159 -19.90 9.78 2.07
N HIS A 160 -19.81 8.71 2.88
CA HIS A 160 -20.01 8.73 4.32
C HIS A 160 -18.91 7.95 5.06
N PRO A 161 -17.64 8.34 4.91
CA PRO A 161 -16.50 7.60 5.45
C PRO A 161 -16.51 7.49 6.99
N ASP A 162 -17.05 8.50 7.69
CA ASP A 162 -17.05 8.53 9.16
C ASP A 162 -18.14 7.62 9.77
N SER A 163 -18.99 7.04 8.93
CA SER A 163 -20.05 6.11 9.33
C SER A 163 -19.59 4.64 9.39
N PHE A 164 -18.33 4.34 9.03
CA PHE A 164 -17.81 2.99 8.83
C PHE A 164 -16.48 2.73 9.53
#